data_AF-A0A9Q1HFI8-F1
#
_entry.id   AF-A0A9Q1HFI8-F1
#
_cell.length_a   1.000
_cell.length_b   1.000
_cell.length_c   1.000
_cell.angle_alpha   90.00
_cell.angle_beta   90.00
_cell.angle_gamma   90.00
#
_symmetry.space_group_name_H-M   'P 1'
#
loop_
_entity.id
_entity.type
_entity.pdbx_description
1 polymer ?
#
loop_
_entity_poly.entity_id
_entity_poly.type
_entity_poly.pdbx_seq_one_letter_code
_entity_poly.pdbx_strand_id
1 'polypeptide(L)'
;MCTKLSTGVVPPTQTSIVKGNWIQYHPLTNITDTGPIQFTVQGSIDDYIDLSQTILHVRAKIVQGNGEDIENDANVGPANLMLQTLFSEVDVSLNDRLVTPSTNTYPYRAILETLLSYGPDAKESQLTGSLFYKDTAGKMDSCNPNAAVEVVNHGLKARSAYTRNSNTVDLIGLIHCDLFFQEKVLLGGGGVELKLKLHRSKNEFCLLSGQAGADLKLCIVEASIFMRHLKVHPQVALGHAKALERGTAKYSIRRAEVTTL
;
A
#
# COMPACT_ATOMS: atom_id res chain seq x y z
N MET A 1 11.68 29.58 21.28
CA MET A 1 13.03 29.76 21.85
C MET A 1 13.99 29.03 20.94
N CYS A 2 14.77 29.77 20.15
CA CYS A 2 15.77 29.23 19.23
C CYS A 2 17.00 28.79 20.05
N THR A 3 17.41 27.53 19.95
CA THR A 3 18.70 27.09 20.51
C THR A 3 19.31 25.95 19.71
N LYS A 4 20.43 26.29 19.05
CA LYS A 4 21.60 25.48 18.66
C LYS A 4 21.48 24.55 17.45
N LEU A 5 21.90 25.11 16.31
CA LEU A 5 22.57 24.40 15.22
C LEU A 5 23.88 23.79 15.76
N SER A 6 23.98 22.47 15.89
CA SER A 6 25.25 21.78 16.17
C SER A 6 25.88 21.30 14.86
N THR A 7 26.85 22.04 14.35
CA THR A 7 27.80 21.56 13.34
C THR A 7 28.85 20.68 14.00
N GLY A 8 28.86 19.37 13.69
CA GLY A 8 30.01 18.50 14.00
C GLY A 8 29.69 17.11 14.51
N VAL A 9 29.03 16.28 13.69
CA VAL A 9 29.43 14.91 13.31
C VAL A 9 28.59 14.65 12.05
N VAL A 10 29.20 14.58 10.87
CA VAL A 10 28.47 14.09 9.69
C VAL A 10 28.06 12.66 10.07
N PRO A 11 26.76 12.32 10.06
CA PRO A 11 26.33 10.94 10.29
C PRO A 11 27.16 10.03 9.38
N PRO A 12 27.65 8.87 9.84
CA PRO A 12 28.50 8.00 9.03
C PRO A 12 27.85 7.85 7.65
N THR A 13 28.51 8.43 6.64
CA THR A 13 27.92 8.48 5.31
C THR A 13 27.96 7.05 4.78
N GLN A 14 26.80 6.50 4.46
CA GLN A 14 26.70 5.18 3.86
C GLN A 14 27.34 5.24 2.46
N THR A 15 28.63 4.92 2.36
CA THR A 15 29.39 4.90 1.11
C THR A 15 29.13 3.66 0.27
N SER A 16 28.39 2.68 0.83
CA SER A 16 28.12 1.41 0.16
C SER A 16 27.12 1.55 -0.99
N ILE A 17 26.22 2.54 -0.95
CA ILE A 17 25.20 2.75 -2.00
C ILE A 17 25.71 3.85 -2.93
N VAL A 18 25.93 3.51 -4.19
CA VAL A 18 26.45 4.41 -5.23
C VAL A 18 25.32 5.19 -5.90
N LYS A 19 24.18 4.54 -6.16
CA LYS A 19 23.03 5.14 -6.86
C LYS A 19 21.75 4.44 -6.43
N GLY A 20 20.64 5.19 -6.41
CA GLY A 20 19.29 4.62 -6.26
C GLY A 20 18.36 5.14 -7.34
N ASN A 21 17.61 4.26 -7.99
CA ASN A 21 16.63 4.59 -9.02
C ASN A 21 15.28 3.98 -8.67
N TRP A 22 14.21 4.71 -8.98
CA TRP A 22 12.85 4.18 -8.89
C TRP A 22 12.47 3.54 -10.22
N ILE A 23 12.02 2.30 -10.18
CA ILE A 23 11.54 1.54 -11.34
C ILE A 23 10.05 1.27 -11.13
N GLN A 24 9.26 1.57 -12.16
CA GLN A 24 7.83 1.28 -12.20
C GLN A 24 7.59 -0.10 -12.80
N TYR A 25 6.78 -0.90 -12.11
CA TYR A 25 6.32 -2.21 -12.53
C TYR A 25 4.82 -2.18 -12.78
N HIS A 26 4.40 -2.76 -13.90
CA HIS A 26 3.00 -2.90 -14.28
C HIS A 26 2.49 -4.33 -14.02
N PRO A 27 1.16 -4.52 -13.91
CA PRO A 27 0.58 -5.84 -13.75
C PRO A 27 0.93 -6.77 -14.92
N LEU A 28 1.12 -8.07 -14.61
CA LEU A 28 1.39 -9.11 -15.62
C LEU A 28 0.22 -9.32 -16.58
N THR A 29 -0.99 -9.13 -16.08
CA THR A 29 -2.24 -9.35 -16.81
C THR A 29 -3.10 -8.10 -16.71
N ASN A 30 -3.99 -7.93 -17.69
CA ASN A 30 -4.99 -6.88 -17.65
C ASN A 30 -5.80 -6.96 -16.35
N ILE A 31 -6.07 -5.80 -15.76
CA ILE A 31 -6.86 -5.70 -14.53
C ILE A 31 -8.30 -6.06 -14.87
N THR A 32 -8.86 -6.98 -14.09
CA THR A 32 -10.27 -7.36 -14.16
C THR A 32 -10.94 -7.02 -12.84
N ASP A 33 -12.27 -7.03 -12.82
CA ASP A 33 -13.01 -6.63 -11.62
C ASP A 33 -12.84 -7.61 -10.45
N THR A 34 -12.68 -8.89 -10.76
CA THR A 34 -12.66 -9.99 -9.79
C THR A 34 -11.30 -10.67 -9.68
N GLY A 35 -10.46 -10.57 -10.70
CA GLY A 35 -9.16 -11.24 -10.75
C GLY A 35 -8.11 -10.56 -9.87
N PRO A 36 -7.13 -11.33 -9.35
CA PRO A 36 -6.04 -10.76 -8.59
C PRO A 36 -5.09 -9.97 -9.50
N ILE A 37 -4.53 -8.88 -8.98
CA ILE A 37 -3.52 -8.08 -9.67
C ILE A 37 -2.14 -8.66 -9.31
N GLN A 38 -1.38 -9.08 -10.32
CA GLN A 38 -0.10 -9.75 -10.13
C GLN A 38 1.05 -8.91 -10.67
N PHE A 39 2.10 -8.77 -9.87
CA PHE A 39 3.35 -8.13 -10.26
C PHE A 39 4.49 -9.14 -10.12
N THR A 40 5.46 -9.06 -11.03
CA THR A 40 6.71 -9.80 -10.90
C THR A 40 7.88 -8.87 -11.12
N VAL A 41 8.77 -8.87 -10.15
CA VAL A 41 10.04 -8.16 -10.20
C VAL A 41 11.13 -9.21 -10.31
N GLN A 42 11.70 -9.28 -11.52
CA GLN A 42 12.84 -10.15 -11.79
C GLN A 42 14.03 -9.69 -10.97
N GLY A 43 14.72 -10.65 -10.34
CA GLY A 43 15.94 -10.37 -9.59
C GLY A 43 17.03 -9.85 -10.52
N SER A 44 17.68 -8.75 -10.14
CA SER A 44 18.88 -8.25 -10.82
C SER A 44 20.12 -8.79 -10.10
N ILE A 45 21.13 -9.23 -10.84
CA ILE A 45 22.41 -9.69 -10.27
C ILE A 45 23.20 -8.50 -9.70
N ASP A 46 23.07 -7.33 -10.34
CA ASP A 46 23.88 -6.15 -10.05
C ASP A 46 23.21 -5.16 -9.10
N ASP A 47 21.87 -5.14 -9.08
CA ASP A 47 21.09 -4.17 -8.30
C ASP A 47 20.43 -4.83 -7.10
N TYR A 48 20.43 -4.11 -5.98
CA TYR A 48 19.76 -4.51 -4.75
C TYR A 48 18.40 -3.83 -4.69
N ILE A 49 17.41 -4.46 -4.07
CA ILE A 49 16.05 -3.92 -4.03
C ILE A 49 15.73 -3.46 -2.61
N ASP A 50 15.38 -2.19 -2.45
CA ASP A 50 14.89 -1.67 -1.19
C ASP A 50 13.37 -1.88 -1.11
N LEU A 51 12.97 -2.92 -0.37
CA LEU A 51 11.56 -3.24 -0.16
C LEU A 51 10.86 -2.22 0.74
N SER A 52 11.58 -1.57 1.66
CA SER A 52 11.00 -0.59 2.60
C SER A 52 10.46 0.65 1.92
N GLN A 53 11.00 0.94 0.73
CA GLN A 53 10.55 2.03 -0.12
C GLN A 53 9.74 1.50 -1.30
N THR A 54 8.92 0.46 -1.11
CA THR A 54 7.98 0.05 -2.16
C THR A 54 6.69 0.84 -2.06
N ILE A 55 6.30 1.47 -3.16
CA ILE A 55 5.10 2.28 -3.24
C ILE A 55 4.11 1.62 -4.19
N LEU A 56 2.92 1.33 -3.68
CA LEU A 56 1.77 0.91 -4.47
C LEU A 56 1.03 2.14 -4.97
N HIS A 57 0.77 2.19 -6.27
CA HIS A 57 -0.03 3.21 -6.93
C HIS A 57 -1.22 2.55 -7.63
N VAL A 58 -2.42 3.06 -7.37
CA VAL A 58 -3.67 2.55 -7.95
C VAL A 58 -4.57 3.70 -8.34
N ARG A 59 -5.11 3.65 -9.55
CA ARG A 59 -6.17 4.56 -10.00
C ARG A 59 -7.49 3.83 -9.96
N ALA A 60 -8.46 4.39 -9.25
CA ALA A 60 -9.75 3.76 -9.06
C ALA A 60 -10.90 4.76 -9.19
N LYS A 61 -12.08 4.26 -9.57
CA LYS A 61 -13.33 5.02 -9.58
C LYS A 61 -14.49 4.19 -9.06
N ILE A 62 -15.53 4.86 -8.58
CA ILE A 62 -16.80 4.23 -8.17
C ILE A 62 -17.79 4.38 -9.32
N VAL A 63 -18.46 3.32 -9.71
CA VAL A 63 -19.51 3.29 -10.75
C VAL A 63 -20.73 2.53 -10.23
N GLN A 64 -21.85 2.65 -10.93
CA GLN A 64 -23.01 1.78 -10.73
C GLN A 64 -22.69 0.35 -11.19
N GLY A 65 -23.48 -0.64 -10.80
CA GLY A 65 -23.28 -2.04 -11.16
C GLY A 65 -23.34 -2.30 -12.67
N ASN A 66 -24.12 -1.50 -13.40
CA ASN A 66 -24.17 -1.51 -14.87
C ASN A 66 -22.93 -0.86 -15.54
N GLY A 67 -22.03 -0.26 -14.76
CA GLY A 67 -20.82 0.44 -15.23
C GLY A 67 -21.02 1.92 -15.57
N GLU A 68 -22.23 2.45 -15.45
CA GLU A 68 -22.50 3.88 -15.62
C GLU A 68 -21.97 4.71 -14.45
N ASP A 69 -21.78 6.00 -14.70
CA ASP A 69 -21.25 6.90 -13.71
C ASP A 69 -22.28 7.18 -12.59
N ILE A 70 -21.79 7.38 -11.37
CA ILE A 70 -22.63 7.74 -10.22
C ILE A 70 -22.98 9.23 -10.27
N GLU A 71 -24.13 9.60 -9.71
CA GLU A 71 -24.52 11.01 -9.55
C GLU A 71 -23.62 11.75 -8.54
N ASN A 72 -23.61 13.08 -8.61
CA ASN A 72 -22.74 13.93 -7.78
C ASN A 72 -23.04 13.82 -6.28
N ASP A 73 -24.30 13.69 -5.96
CA ASP A 73 -24.86 13.57 -4.61
C ASP A 73 -25.27 12.13 -4.29
N ALA A 74 -24.74 11.16 -5.05
CA ALA A 74 -24.88 9.75 -4.73
C ALA A 74 -24.47 9.49 -3.28
N ASN A 75 -25.30 8.74 -2.57
CA ASN A 75 -25.14 8.45 -1.15
C ASN A 75 -24.13 7.31 -0.93
N VAL A 76 -22.91 7.51 -1.43
CA VAL A 76 -21.80 6.54 -1.41
C VAL A 76 -20.47 7.22 -1.14
N GLY A 77 -19.61 6.57 -0.37
CA GLY A 77 -18.19 6.90 -0.29
C GLY A 77 -17.34 5.63 -0.14
N PRO A 78 -16.04 5.69 -0.47
CA PRO A 78 -15.16 4.56 -0.24
C PRO A 78 -14.93 4.36 1.25
N ALA A 79 -14.63 3.14 1.69
CA ALA A 79 -14.20 2.79 3.04
C ALA A 79 -12.89 3.51 3.42
N ASN A 80 -12.58 3.56 4.72
CA ASN A 80 -11.43 4.34 5.18
C ASN A 80 -10.15 3.64 4.74
N LEU A 81 -9.11 4.40 4.41
CA LEU A 81 -7.86 3.86 3.86
C LEU A 81 -8.13 3.09 2.54
N MET A 82 -8.82 3.77 1.59
CA MET A 82 -9.35 3.18 0.36
C MET A 82 -8.34 2.27 -0.32
N LEU A 83 -7.10 2.72 -0.55
CA LEU A 83 -6.04 1.97 -1.22
C LEU A 83 -5.87 0.55 -0.67
N GLN A 84 -5.87 0.42 0.67
CA GLN A 84 -5.65 -0.86 1.33
C GLN A 84 -6.92 -1.69 1.38
N THR A 85 -8.08 -1.05 1.51
CA THR A 85 -9.37 -1.75 1.46
C THR A 85 -9.68 -2.37 0.11
N LEU A 86 -9.05 -1.92 -0.99
CA LEU A 86 -9.17 -2.51 -2.32
C LEU A 86 -8.77 -3.99 -2.38
N PHE A 87 -7.98 -4.46 -1.42
CA PHE A 87 -7.41 -5.79 -1.42
C PHE A 87 -7.74 -6.53 -0.12
N SER A 88 -8.22 -7.77 -0.22
CA SER A 88 -8.55 -8.60 0.95
C SER A 88 -7.33 -9.31 1.48
N GLU A 89 -6.39 -9.61 0.59
CA GLU A 89 -5.19 -10.39 0.82
C GLU A 89 -4.06 -9.93 -0.11
N VAL A 90 -2.84 -9.91 0.41
CA VAL A 90 -1.62 -9.57 -0.33
C VAL A 90 -0.61 -10.69 -0.13
N ASP A 91 -0.44 -11.50 -1.15
CA ASP A 91 0.53 -12.59 -1.19
C ASP A 91 1.86 -12.08 -1.72
N VAL A 92 2.94 -12.37 -0.98
CA VAL A 92 4.31 -12.02 -1.36
C VAL A 92 5.16 -13.28 -1.37
N SER A 93 5.69 -13.61 -2.55
CA SER A 93 6.54 -14.78 -2.75
C SER A 93 7.94 -14.37 -3.18
N LEU A 94 8.95 -15.06 -2.65
CA LEU A 94 10.35 -14.95 -3.06
C LEU A 94 10.78 -16.29 -3.68
N ASN A 95 11.18 -16.31 -4.95
CA ASN A 95 11.51 -17.56 -5.69
C ASN A 95 10.43 -18.64 -5.51
N ASP A 96 9.17 -18.29 -5.79
CA ASP A 96 7.98 -19.14 -5.64
C ASP A 96 7.63 -19.61 -4.22
N ARG A 97 8.40 -19.21 -3.21
CA ARG A 97 8.08 -19.47 -1.81
C ARG A 97 7.29 -18.31 -1.23
N LEU A 98 6.03 -18.59 -0.86
CA LEU A 98 5.19 -17.64 -0.13
C LEU A 98 5.80 -17.29 1.24
N VAL A 99 5.91 -15.99 1.51
CA VAL A 99 6.53 -15.44 2.73
C VAL A 99 5.48 -14.87 3.68
N THR A 100 4.38 -14.35 3.14
CA THR A 100 3.23 -13.81 3.88
C THR A 100 2.26 -14.91 4.30
N PRO A 101 1.50 -14.71 5.39
CA PRO A 101 0.34 -15.54 5.67
C PRO A 101 -0.77 -15.23 4.65
N SER A 102 -1.38 -16.26 4.07
CA SER A 102 -2.54 -16.13 3.18
C SER A 102 -3.82 -16.00 4.00
N THR A 103 -4.09 -14.80 4.49
CA THR A 103 -5.30 -14.48 5.27
C THR A 103 -6.04 -13.28 4.68
N ASN A 104 -7.37 -13.38 4.63
CA ASN A 104 -8.26 -12.31 4.15
C ASN A 104 -8.44 -11.15 5.16
N THR A 105 -7.41 -10.88 5.96
CA THR A 105 -7.42 -9.88 7.04
C THR A 105 -6.48 -8.69 6.77
N TYR A 106 -5.93 -8.60 5.56
CA TYR A 106 -5.05 -7.51 5.14
C TYR A 106 -5.59 -6.10 5.43
N PRO A 107 -6.84 -5.74 5.06
CA PRO A 107 -7.31 -4.37 5.26
C PRO A 107 -7.47 -4.03 6.75
N TYR A 108 -7.83 -5.00 7.59
CA TYR A 108 -7.90 -4.83 9.05
C TYR A 108 -6.52 -4.59 9.65
N ARG A 109 -5.53 -5.35 9.21
CA ARG A 109 -4.14 -5.14 9.62
C ARG A 109 -3.67 -3.74 9.21
N ALA A 110 -3.92 -3.33 7.97
CA ALA A 110 -3.49 -2.04 7.44
C ALA A 110 -4.09 -0.86 8.22
N ILE A 111 -5.41 -0.89 8.52
CA ILE A 111 -6.05 0.17 9.28
C ILE A 111 -5.56 0.21 10.75
N LEU A 112 -5.40 -0.95 11.40
CA LEU A 112 -4.89 -1.01 12.78
C LEU A 112 -3.45 -0.48 12.86
N GLU A 113 -2.59 -0.88 11.93
CA GLU A 113 -1.22 -0.38 11.84
C GLU A 113 -1.19 1.14 11.60
N THR A 114 -2.06 1.64 10.72
CA THR A 114 -2.19 3.07 10.43
C THR A 114 -2.64 3.85 11.68
N LEU A 115 -3.62 3.33 12.41
CA LEU A 115 -4.16 3.98 13.60
C LEU A 115 -3.19 3.97 14.78
N LEU A 116 -2.47 2.87 14.99
CA LEU A 116 -1.60 2.67 16.15
C LEU A 116 -0.18 3.21 15.96
N SER A 117 0.34 3.20 14.73
CA SER A 117 1.76 3.53 14.47
C SER A 117 1.98 5.00 14.10
N TYR A 118 1.01 5.65 13.45
CA TYR A 118 1.19 7.00 12.91
C TYR A 118 0.61 8.09 13.82
N GLY A 119 1.37 9.18 13.95
CA GLY A 119 0.94 10.41 14.63
C GLY A 119 -0.10 11.22 13.81
N PRO A 120 -0.68 12.28 14.40
CA PRO A 120 -1.65 13.14 13.74
C PRO A 120 -1.09 13.78 12.46
N ASP A 121 0.15 14.26 12.49
CA ASP A 121 0.78 14.92 11.34
C ASP A 121 0.85 14.02 10.10
N ALA A 122 1.16 12.72 10.28
CA ALA A 122 1.18 11.75 9.19
C ALA A 122 -0.22 11.43 8.66
N LYS A 123 -1.20 11.36 9.57
CA LYS A 123 -2.62 11.11 9.27
C LYS A 123 -3.27 12.24 8.48
N GLU A 124 -2.81 13.47 8.69
CA GLU A 124 -3.30 14.68 8.00
C GLU A 124 -2.46 15.04 6.76
N SER A 125 -1.32 14.38 6.54
CA SER A 125 -0.45 14.60 5.37
C SER A 125 -0.34 13.36 4.49
N GLN A 126 0.75 12.59 4.57
CA GLN A 126 1.07 11.50 3.64
C GLN A 126 -0.03 10.43 3.52
N LEU A 127 -0.75 10.12 4.60
CA LEU A 127 -1.79 9.08 4.58
C LEU A 127 -3.04 9.51 3.79
N THR A 128 -3.22 10.81 3.53
CA THR A 128 -4.29 11.29 2.64
C THR A 128 -4.13 10.78 1.20
N GLY A 129 -2.90 10.43 0.79
CA GLY A 129 -2.62 9.79 -0.51
C GLY A 129 -3.22 8.39 -0.65
N SER A 130 -3.47 7.69 0.47
CA SER A 130 -4.21 6.43 0.50
C SER A 130 -5.71 6.61 0.82
N LEU A 131 -6.20 7.85 0.76
CA LEU A 131 -7.51 8.29 1.24
C LEU A 131 -7.82 7.89 2.69
N PHE A 132 -6.80 7.99 3.57
CA PHE A 132 -7.07 7.98 5.00
C PHE A 132 -7.60 9.33 5.44
N TYR A 133 -8.82 9.33 6.00
CA TYR A 133 -9.38 10.49 6.70
C TYR A 133 -10.01 10.00 7.99
N LYS A 134 -9.61 10.60 9.12
CA LYS A 134 -10.09 10.15 10.42
C LYS A 134 -11.61 10.32 10.53
N ASP A 135 -12.29 9.23 10.84
CA ASP A 135 -13.73 9.24 11.02
C ASP A 135 -14.14 10.00 12.28
N THR A 136 -15.35 10.55 12.25
CA THR A 136 -15.91 11.25 13.41
C THR A 136 -16.28 10.25 14.50
N ALA A 137 -15.84 10.50 15.73
CA ALA A 137 -16.10 9.62 16.86
C ALA A 137 -17.62 9.40 17.04
N GLY A 138 -18.02 8.14 17.21
CA GLY A 138 -19.44 7.74 17.34
C GLY A 138 -20.24 7.72 16.05
N LYS A 139 -19.64 8.04 14.90
CA LYS A 139 -20.32 8.11 13.58
C LYS A 139 -19.69 7.20 12.53
N MET A 140 -18.92 6.19 12.92
CA MET A 140 -18.26 5.28 11.98
C MET A 140 -19.27 4.47 11.15
N ASP A 141 -20.43 4.17 11.73
CA ASP A 141 -21.54 3.46 11.05
C ASP A 141 -22.42 4.40 10.20
N SER A 142 -22.13 5.70 10.20
CA SER A 142 -22.88 6.66 9.38
C SER A 142 -22.42 6.59 7.93
N CYS A 143 -23.17 5.85 7.11
CA CYS A 143 -22.87 5.62 5.69
C CYS A 143 -23.29 6.76 4.75
N ASN A 144 -23.91 7.84 5.26
CA ASN A 144 -24.37 8.95 4.42
C ASN A 144 -23.39 10.13 4.40
N PRO A 145 -22.59 10.33 3.32
CA PRO A 145 -21.66 11.45 3.21
C PRO A 145 -22.33 12.81 3.02
N ASN A 146 -23.60 12.83 2.61
CA ASN A 146 -24.38 14.04 2.29
C ASN A 146 -25.29 14.47 3.45
N ALA A 147 -25.21 13.79 4.61
CA ALA A 147 -25.94 14.17 5.81
C ALA A 147 -25.57 15.58 6.31
N ALA A 148 -26.44 16.16 7.14
CA ALA A 148 -26.20 17.43 7.81
C ALA A 148 -24.90 17.38 8.65
N VAL A 149 -24.23 18.52 8.81
CA VAL A 149 -22.92 18.63 9.47
C VAL A 149 -22.91 17.98 10.87
N GLU A 150 -23.99 18.15 11.63
CA GLU A 150 -24.12 17.60 12.99
C GLU A 150 -24.22 16.07 13.03
N VAL A 151 -24.57 15.41 11.93
CA VAL A 151 -24.80 13.96 11.85
C VAL A 151 -23.75 13.26 10.99
N VAL A 152 -23.15 13.97 10.02
CA VAL A 152 -22.23 13.38 9.06
C VAL A 152 -20.94 12.87 9.70
N ASN A 153 -20.43 11.77 9.15
CA ASN A 153 -19.04 11.39 9.36
C ASN A 153 -18.14 12.25 8.44
N HIS A 154 -17.41 13.20 9.04
CA HIS A 154 -16.54 14.11 8.31
C HIS A 154 -15.45 13.39 7.51
N GLY A 155 -14.94 12.27 8.02
CA GLY A 155 -13.95 11.45 7.31
C GLY A 155 -14.52 10.81 6.05
N LEU A 156 -15.73 10.25 6.13
CA LEU A 156 -16.44 9.72 4.97
C LEU A 156 -16.80 10.81 3.96
N LYS A 157 -17.27 11.97 4.44
CA LYS A 157 -17.58 13.12 3.58
C LYS A 157 -16.37 13.58 2.79
N ALA A 158 -15.21 13.73 3.43
CA ALA A 158 -13.96 14.08 2.76
C ALA A 158 -13.55 13.05 1.71
N ARG A 159 -13.60 11.75 2.05
CA ARG A 159 -13.31 10.66 1.11
C ARG A 159 -14.24 10.64 -0.09
N SER A 160 -15.54 10.78 0.13
CA SER A 160 -16.55 10.78 -0.94
C SER A 160 -16.34 11.88 -1.97
N ALA A 161 -15.79 13.04 -1.55
CA ALA A 161 -15.57 14.18 -2.43
C ALA A 161 -14.61 13.88 -3.58
N TYR A 162 -13.64 12.97 -3.38
CA TYR A 162 -12.68 12.57 -4.42
C TYR A 162 -13.28 11.67 -5.50
N THR A 163 -14.37 10.98 -5.19
CA THR A 163 -14.96 9.95 -6.06
C THR A 163 -16.34 10.33 -6.62
N ARG A 164 -16.83 11.55 -6.35
CA ARG A 164 -18.11 12.05 -6.91
C ARG A 164 -18.08 12.04 -8.43
N ASN A 165 -19.24 11.89 -9.07
CA ASN A 165 -19.36 11.82 -10.53
C ASN A 165 -18.46 10.76 -11.17
N SER A 166 -18.19 9.67 -10.46
CA SER A 166 -17.25 8.63 -10.90
C SER A 166 -15.86 9.14 -11.27
N ASN A 167 -15.43 10.24 -10.63
CA ASN A 167 -14.09 10.76 -10.79
C ASN A 167 -13.07 9.67 -10.43
N THR A 168 -12.06 9.54 -11.29
CA THR A 168 -10.94 8.64 -11.03
C THR A 168 -10.00 9.31 -10.04
N VAL A 169 -9.70 8.62 -8.95
CA VAL A 169 -8.76 9.06 -7.93
C VAL A 169 -7.46 8.26 -8.04
N ASP A 170 -6.35 8.98 -7.99
CA ASP A 170 -5.01 8.42 -7.89
C ASP A 170 -4.67 8.19 -6.41
N LEU A 171 -4.36 6.93 -6.08
CA LEU A 171 -4.06 6.47 -4.72
C LEU A 171 -2.63 6.01 -4.65
N ILE A 172 -1.93 6.42 -3.59
CA ILE A 172 -0.53 6.08 -3.36
C ILE A 172 -0.30 5.72 -1.90
N GLY A 173 0.50 4.69 -1.65
CA GLY A 173 0.80 4.24 -0.29
C GLY A 173 1.75 3.04 -0.24
N LEU A 174 2.12 2.67 0.98
CA LEU A 174 2.98 1.51 1.24
C LEU A 174 2.15 0.21 1.23
N ILE A 175 2.82 -0.92 1.09
CA ILE A 175 2.20 -2.26 1.20
C ILE A 175 2.33 -2.74 2.65
N HIS A 176 1.21 -3.09 3.29
CA HIS A 176 1.17 -3.49 4.69
C HIS A 176 1.52 -4.97 4.90
N CYS A 177 2.73 -5.35 4.52
CA CYS A 177 3.27 -6.71 4.67
C CYS A 177 4.59 -6.67 5.45
N ASP A 178 4.84 -7.67 6.31
CA ASP A 178 5.99 -7.66 7.23
C ASP A 178 7.34 -7.51 6.49
N LEU A 179 7.46 -8.07 5.30
CA LEU A 179 8.66 -8.00 4.46
C LEU A 179 8.94 -6.59 3.92
N PHE A 180 7.94 -5.72 3.86
CA PHE A 180 8.08 -4.33 3.40
C PHE A 180 8.40 -3.37 4.56
N PHE A 181 8.39 -3.83 5.80
CA PHE A 181 8.76 -3.00 6.96
C PHE A 181 10.19 -3.25 7.46
N GLN A 182 10.90 -4.21 6.86
CA GLN A 182 12.30 -4.45 7.16
C GLN A 182 13.18 -3.52 6.29
N GLU A 183 14.12 -2.82 6.93
CA GLU A 183 14.96 -1.80 6.29
C GLU A 183 16.17 -2.37 5.51
N LYS A 184 16.40 -3.69 5.58
CA LYS A 184 17.51 -4.31 4.85
C LYS A 184 17.14 -4.47 3.38
N VAL A 185 18.04 -4.05 2.52
CA VAL A 185 17.91 -4.20 1.08
C VAL A 185 18.01 -5.68 0.71
N LEU A 186 17.13 -6.14 -0.20
CA LEU A 186 17.17 -7.46 -0.77
C LEU A 186 18.42 -7.56 -1.68
N LEU A 187 19.31 -8.50 -1.37
CA LEU A 187 20.55 -8.72 -2.10
C LEU A 187 20.26 -9.14 -3.55
N GLY A 188 20.91 -8.47 -4.51
CA GLY A 188 20.79 -8.81 -5.94
C GLY A 188 21.45 -10.14 -6.34
N GLY A 189 22.57 -10.49 -5.69
CA GLY A 189 23.45 -11.62 -6.09
C GLY A 189 22.83 -13.02 -6.07
N GLY A 190 21.57 -13.19 -5.66
CA GLY A 190 20.84 -14.46 -5.69
C GLY A 190 19.75 -14.57 -6.76
N GLY A 191 19.55 -13.54 -7.61
CA GLY A 191 18.49 -13.55 -8.61
C GLY A 191 17.10 -13.76 -8.01
N VAL A 192 16.85 -13.22 -6.81
CA VAL A 192 15.61 -13.46 -6.08
C VAL A 192 14.46 -12.76 -6.82
N GLU A 193 13.56 -13.55 -7.37
CA GLU A 193 12.33 -13.09 -8.00
C GLU A 193 11.30 -12.77 -6.90
N LEU A 194 10.78 -11.54 -6.94
CA LEU A 194 9.71 -11.10 -6.07
C LEU A 194 8.39 -11.13 -6.85
N LYS A 195 7.42 -11.90 -6.35
CA LYS A 195 6.04 -11.93 -6.87
C LYS A 195 5.10 -11.33 -5.84
N LEU A 196 4.28 -10.38 -6.27
CA LEU A 196 3.17 -9.87 -5.48
C LEU A 196 1.86 -10.27 -6.16
N LYS A 197 0.91 -10.77 -5.37
CA LYS A 197 -0.45 -11.06 -5.82
C LYS A 197 -1.43 -10.39 -4.87
N LEU A 198 -2.12 -9.38 -5.38
CA LEU A 198 -3.11 -8.59 -4.67
C LEU A 198 -4.50 -9.14 -4.99
N HIS A 199 -5.16 -9.76 -4.02
CA HIS A 199 -6.52 -10.30 -4.18
C HIS A 199 -7.54 -9.20 -3.90
N ARG A 200 -8.54 -9.07 -4.77
CA ARG A 200 -9.53 -7.98 -4.72
C ARG A 200 -10.49 -8.19 -3.55
N SER A 201 -10.72 -7.13 -2.78
CA SER A 201 -11.82 -7.08 -1.83
C SER A 201 -13.17 -7.01 -2.54
N LYS A 202 -14.21 -7.45 -1.86
CA LYS A 202 -15.60 -7.29 -2.31
C LYS A 202 -16.01 -5.80 -2.30
N ASN A 203 -16.90 -5.41 -3.22
CA ASN A 203 -17.35 -4.02 -3.32
C ASN A 203 -18.04 -3.55 -2.03
N GLU A 204 -18.81 -4.43 -1.39
CA GLU A 204 -19.54 -4.16 -0.14
C GLU A 204 -18.60 -3.89 1.04
N PHE A 205 -17.36 -4.37 0.97
CA PHE A 205 -16.33 -4.05 1.96
C PHE A 205 -15.65 -2.71 1.66
N CYS A 206 -15.41 -2.43 0.38
CA CYS A 206 -14.72 -1.22 -0.05
C CYS A 206 -15.60 0.04 -0.05
N LEU A 207 -16.92 -0.10 -0.02
CA LEU A 207 -17.88 0.99 -0.21
C LEU A 207 -18.83 1.09 0.97
N LEU A 208 -19.09 2.32 1.42
CA LEU A 208 -20.12 2.67 2.38
C LEU A 208 -21.24 3.37 1.63
N SER A 209 -22.43 2.78 1.61
CA SER A 209 -23.63 3.37 0.99
C SER A 209 -24.75 3.49 2.01
N GLY A 210 -25.43 4.64 2.02
CA GLY A 210 -26.63 4.83 2.82
C GLY A 210 -27.90 4.26 2.18
N GLN A 211 -27.81 3.74 0.96
CA GLN A 211 -28.90 3.07 0.26
C GLN A 211 -28.77 1.55 0.38
N ALA A 212 -29.76 0.92 1.01
CA ALA A 212 -29.81 -0.54 1.14
C ALA A 212 -29.91 -1.19 -0.25
N GLY A 213 -29.00 -2.12 -0.55
CA GLY A 213 -29.00 -2.86 -1.82
C GLY A 213 -28.54 -2.05 -3.04
N ALA A 214 -27.83 -0.92 -2.84
CA ALA A 214 -27.26 -0.18 -3.95
C ALA A 214 -26.23 -1.04 -4.70
N ASP A 215 -26.49 -1.31 -5.99
CA ASP A 215 -25.59 -2.02 -6.88
C ASP A 215 -24.47 -1.07 -7.31
N LEU A 216 -23.42 -1.00 -6.51
CA LEU A 216 -22.28 -0.10 -6.68
C LEU A 216 -21.00 -0.91 -6.76
N LYS A 217 -20.10 -0.45 -7.62
CA LYS A 217 -18.88 -1.16 -7.97
C LYS A 217 -17.68 -0.23 -7.90
N LEU A 218 -16.59 -0.74 -7.34
CA LEU A 218 -15.30 -0.05 -7.33
C LEU A 218 -14.40 -0.64 -8.42
N CYS A 219 -14.18 0.15 -9.48
CA CYS A 219 -13.35 -0.23 -10.61
C CYS A 219 -11.91 0.26 -10.43
N ILE A 220 -10.93 -0.63 -10.51
CA ILE A 220 -9.53 -0.25 -10.68
C ILE A 220 -9.28 -0.03 -12.17
N VAL A 221 -8.82 1.17 -12.52
CA VAL A 221 -8.47 1.58 -13.89
C VAL A 221 -7.02 1.22 -14.18
N GLU A 222 -6.13 1.50 -13.24
CA GLU A 222 -4.69 1.31 -13.39
C GLU A 222 -4.08 0.89 -12.06
N ALA A 223 -3.02 0.09 -12.11
CA ALA A 223 -2.21 -0.23 -10.94
C ALA A 223 -0.74 -0.28 -11.36
N SER A 224 0.15 0.16 -10.49
CA SER A 224 1.59 0.05 -10.68
C SER A 224 2.31 0.02 -9.33
N ILE A 225 3.46 -0.64 -9.28
CA ILE A 225 4.33 -0.62 -8.11
C ILE A 225 5.62 0.10 -8.46
N PHE A 226 6.03 1.05 -7.63
CA PHE A 226 7.33 1.69 -7.72
C PHE A 226 8.26 1.06 -6.68
N MET A 227 9.39 0.55 -7.14
CA MET A 227 10.41 -0.04 -6.27
C MET A 227 11.74 0.68 -6.46
N ARG A 228 12.49 0.84 -5.37
CA ARG A 228 13.79 1.47 -5.39
C ARG A 228 14.90 0.44 -5.59
N HIS A 229 15.56 0.51 -6.73
CA HIS A 229 16.74 -0.28 -7.07
C HIS A 229 18.01 0.48 -6.70
N LEU A 230 18.92 -0.19 -6.03
CA LEU A 230 20.13 0.37 -5.46
C LEU A 230 21.36 -0.28 -6.09
N LYS A 231 22.22 0.54 -6.66
CA LYS A 231 23.54 0.13 -7.10
C LYS A 231 24.51 0.22 -5.93
N VAL A 232 25.07 -0.92 -5.54
CA VAL A 232 26.01 -1.04 -4.43
C VAL A 232 27.45 -0.96 -4.96
N HIS A 233 28.37 -0.45 -4.14
CA HIS A 233 29.78 -0.38 -4.48
C HIS A 233 30.34 -1.78 -4.79
N PRO A 234 31.11 -1.98 -5.88
CA PRO A 234 31.54 -3.31 -6.32
C PRO A 234 32.27 -4.14 -5.25
N GLN A 235 33.08 -3.48 -4.41
CA GLN A 235 33.78 -4.16 -3.31
C GLN A 235 32.82 -4.73 -2.26
N VAL A 236 31.73 -4.02 -1.96
CA VAL A 236 30.71 -4.48 -1.01
C VAL A 236 29.90 -5.61 -1.63
N ALA A 237 29.52 -5.49 -2.90
CA ALA A 237 28.83 -6.56 -3.62
C ALA A 237 29.66 -7.86 -3.67
N LEU A 238 30.96 -7.76 -3.95
CA LEU A 238 31.88 -8.90 -3.92
C LEU A 238 32.04 -9.48 -2.51
N GLY A 239 32.09 -8.63 -1.49
CA GLY A 239 32.11 -9.04 -0.09
C GLY A 239 30.88 -9.85 0.29
N HIS A 240 29.68 -9.39 -0.12
CA HIS A 240 28.44 -10.13 0.09
C HIS A 240 28.42 -11.46 -0.69
N ALA A 241 28.87 -11.49 -1.94
CA ALA A 241 28.96 -12.73 -2.72
C ALA A 241 29.83 -13.79 -2.02
N LYS A 242 31.02 -13.40 -1.54
CA LYS A 242 31.91 -14.29 -0.77
C LYS A 242 31.31 -14.73 0.57
N ALA A 243 30.53 -13.87 1.23
CA ALA A 243 29.84 -14.23 2.46
C ALA A 243 28.73 -15.26 2.19
N LEU A 244 28.03 -15.13 1.06
CA LEU A 244 26.97 -16.05 0.64
C LEU A 244 27.49 -17.47 0.32
N GLU A 245 28.75 -17.61 -0.10
CA GLU A 245 29.41 -18.92 -0.25
C GLU A 245 29.55 -19.65 1.10
N ARG A 246 29.62 -18.91 2.21
CA ARG A 246 29.85 -19.46 3.56
C ARG A 246 28.57 -19.63 4.38
N GLY A 247 27.50 -18.91 4.02
CA GLY A 247 26.25 -18.95 4.77
C GLY A 247 25.13 -18.13 4.13
N THR A 248 23.91 -18.29 4.64
CA THR A 248 22.73 -17.62 4.08
C THR A 248 22.55 -16.20 4.60
N ALA A 249 22.01 -15.32 3.76
CA ALA A 249 21.55 -14.01 4.21
C ALA A 249 20.32 -14.14 5.11
N LYS A 250 20.35 -13.45 6.26
CA LYS A 250 19.26 -13.48 7.25
C LYS A 250 18.55 -12.13 7.30
N TYR A 251 17.26 -12.17 6.96
CA TYR A 251 16.34 -11.04 7.07
C TYR A 251 15.46 -11.25 8.29
N SER A 252 15.55 -10.34 9.25
CA SER A 252 14.74 -10.38 10.46
C SER A 252 13.39 -9.75 10.16
N ILE A 253 12.33 -10.55 10.26
CA ILE A 253 10.96 -10.11 9.99
C ILE A 253 10.17 -10.25 11.28
N ARG A 254 9.45 -9.19 11.67
CA ARG A 254 8.47 -9.24 12.76
C ARG A 254 7.11 -9.56 12.16
N ARG A 255 6.52 -10.69 12.53
CA ARG A 255 5.22 -11.12 12.01
C ARG A 255 4.08 -10.52 12.83
N ALA A 256 3.17 -9.85 12.14
CA ALA A 256 1.89 -9.44 12.70
C ALA A 256 0.76 -10.25 12.06
N GLU A 257 -0.03 -10.92 12.88
CA GLU A 257 -1.15 -11.75 12.44
C GLU A 257 -2.45 -11.20 13.02
N VAL A 258 -3.49 -11.11 12.18
CA VAL A 258 -4.84 -10.72 12.57
C VAL A 258 -5.74 -11.91 12.31
N THR A 259 -6.27 -12.49 13.38
CA THR A 259 -7.18 -13.64 13.35
C THR A 259 -8.59 -13.19 13.70
N THR A 260 -9.59 -13.76 13.02
CA THR A 260 -10.99 -13.67 13.44
C THR A 260 -11.27 -14.75 14.49
N LEU A 261 -12.17 -14.47 15.44
CA LEU A 261 -12.66 -15.43 16.41
C LEU A 261 -13.62 -16.45 15.78
#